data_AF-A0A378MIH2-F1
#
_entry.id   AF-A0A378MIH2-F1
#
_cell.length_a   1.000
_cell.length_b   1.000
_cell.length_c   1.000
_cell.angle_alpha   90.00
_cell.angle_beta   90.00
_cell.angle_gamma   90.00
#
_symmetry.space_group_name_H-M   'P 1'
#
loop_
_entity.id
_entity.type
_entity.pdbx_description
1 polymer ?
#
loop_
_entity_poly.entity_id
_entity_poly.type
_entity_poly.pdbx_seq_one_letter_code
_entity_poly.pdbx_strand_id
1 'polypeptide(L)'
;MQADPQARLLLNSQLSYDYLRPYIHLAEKYHHAFSLVTRKAEETDVYLVLTATEAVDKETIFLSENTADLPEKEEEQKNLFYKKYKTF
;
A
#
# COMPACT_ATOMS: atom_id res chain seq x y z
N MET A 1 -7.33 -1.02 11.09
CA MET A 1 -7.20 0.35 11.63
C MET A 1 -8.37 0.67 12.54
N GLN A 2 -9.62 0.59 12.09
CA GLN A 2 -10.76 0.84 12.98
C GLN A 2 -10.85 -0.10 14.21
N ALA A 3 -10.35 -1.34 14.09
CA ALA A 3 -10.38 -2.32 15.17
C ALA A 3 -9.33 -2.08 16.28
N ASP A 4 -8.23 -1.36 15.99
CA ASP A 4 -7.22 -0.97 16.98
C ASP A 4 -6.77 0.46 16.62
N PRO A 5 -7.32 1.49 17.29
CA PRO A 5 -7.02 2.89 17.01
C PRO A 5 -5.55 3.28 17.24
N GLN A 6 -4.80 2.50 18.02
CA GLN A 6 -3.39 2.74 18.32
C GLN A 6 -2.46 1.91 17.42
N ALA A 7 -3.02 1.17 16.47
CA ALA A 7 -2.25 0.39 15.53
C ALA A 7 -1.29 1.27 14.71
N ARG A 8 -0.15 0.70 14.36
CA ARG A 8 0.87 1.36 13.54
C ARG A 8 1.04 0.64 12.21
N LEU A 9 1.17 1.42 11.14
CA LEU A 9 1.43 0.89 9.80
C LEU A 9 2.93 0.86 9.53
N LEU A 10 3.48 -0.33 9.25
CA LEU A 10 4.86 -0.51 8.81
C LEU A 10 4.89 -0.66 7.28
N LEU A 11 5.76 0.13 6.65
CA LEU A 11 5.90 0.25 5.21
C LEU A 11 7.34 -0.12 4.82
N ASN A 12 7.54 -1.18 4.05
CA ASN A 12 8.87 -1.52 3.56
C ASN A 12 9.32 -0.52 2.48
N SER A 13 10.41 0.19 2.73
CA SER A 13 10.94 1.21 1.82
C SER A 13 11.59 0.66 0.55
N GLN A 14 11.68 -0.66 0.40
CA GLN A 14 12.09 -1.28 -0.86
C GLN A 14 11.04 -1.10 -1.96
N LEU A 15 9.76 -0.91 -1.59
CA LEU A 15 8.72 -0.56 -2.54
C LEU A 15 8.81 0.93 -2.87
N SER A 16 8.59 1.29 -4.14
CA SER A 16 8.64 2.69 -4.53
C SER A 16 7.56 3.51 -3.82
N TYR A 17 7.85 4.79 -3.60
CA TYR A 17 6.94 5.69 -2.90
C TYR A 17 5.55 5.79 -3.55
N ASP A 18 5.47 5.68 -4.88
CA ASP A 18 4.21 5.75 -5.62
C ASP A 18 3.21 4.67 -5.17
N TYR A 19 3.70 3.47 -4.86
CA TYR A 19 2.86 2.39 -4.34
C TYR A 19 2.58 2.53 -2.83
N LEU A 20 3.48 3.15 -2.08
CA LEU A 20 3.31 3.35 -0.63
C LEU A 20 2.37 4.51 -0.29
N ARG A 21 2.34 5.54 -1.14
CA ARG A 21 1.60 6.79 -0.93
C ARG A 21 0.11 6.57 -0.60
N PRO A 22 -0.66 5.69 -1.28
CA PRO A 22 -2.06 5.44 -0.92
C PRO A 22 -2.23 4.96 0.53
N TYR A 23 -1.32 4.13 1.03
CA TYR A 23 -1.37 3.60 2.39
C TYR A 23 -0.95 4.63 3.44
N ILE A 24 0.00 5.50 3.10
CA ILE A 24 0.34 6.67 3.93
C ILE A 24 -0.88 7.57 4.09
N HIS A 25 -1.55 7.92 2.98
CA HIS A 25 -2.75 8.77 3.03
C HIS A 25 -3.88 8.09 3.84
N LEU A 26 -4.00 6.76 3.76
CA LEU A 26 -4.95 6.01 4.55
C LEU A 26 -4.62 6.09 6.05
N ALA A 27 -3.35 5.95 6.43
CA ALA A 27 -2.92 6.10 7.82
C ALA A 27 -3.16 7.51 8.36
N GLU A 28 -2.85 8.54 7.58
CA GLU A 28 -3.11 9.94 7.93
C GLU A 28 -4.60 10.21 8.10
N LYS A 29 -5.44 9.72 7.17
CA LYS A 29 -6.90 9.86 7.21
C LYS A 29 -7.52 9.29 8.48
N TYR A 30 -6.97 8.20 8.99
CA TYR A 30 -7.43 7.56 10.23
C TYR A 30 -6.59 7.94 11.45
N HIS A 31 -5.71 8.94 11.34
CA HIS A 31 -4.83 9.42 12.43
C HIS A 31 -3.96 8.34 13.08
N HIS A 32 -3.50 7.35 12.32
CA HIS A 32 -2.58 6.33 12.80
C HIS A 32 -1.14 6.67 12.46
N ALA A 33 -0.23 6.26 13.34
CA ALA A 33 1.21 6.36 13.06
C ALA A 33 1.62 5.39 11.95
N PHE A 34 2.60 5.80 11.14
CA PHE A 34 3.26 4.91 10.18
C PHE A 34 4.79 5.00 10.32
N SER A 35 5.50 4.01 9.80
CA SER A 35 6.96 3.99 9.77
C SER A 35 7.47 3.35 8.49
N LEU A 36 8.39 4.05 7.82
CA LEU A 36 9.16 3.49 6.71
C LEU A 36 10.30 2.66 7.30
N VAL A 37 10.27 1.36 7.01
CA VAL A 37 11.25 0.38 7.49
C VAL A 37 12.18 0.03 6.35
N THR A 38 13.48 0.24 6.57
CA THR A 38 14.54 -0.17 5.64
C THR A 38 15.39 -1.24 6.30
N ARG A 39 15.44 -2.45 5.73
CA ARG A 39 16.38 -3.50 6.14
C ARG A 39 17.49 -3.64 5.10
N LYS A 40 18.72 -3.88 5.58
CA LYS A 40 19.92 -4.03 4.73
C LYS A 40 20.26 -5.48 4.38
N ALA A 41 19.71 -6.46 5.08
CA ALA A 41 20.27 -7.82 5.09
C ALA A 41 19.38 -8.89 4.47
N GLU A 42 18.06 -8.70 4.38
CA GLU A 42 17.13 -9.74 3.94
C GLU A 42 15.96 -9.13 3.16
N GLU A 43 15.72 -9.66 1.95
CA GLU A 43 14.54 -9.35 1.14
C GLU A 43 13.31 -10.08 1.71
N THR A 44 12.15 -9.44 1.65
CA THR A 44 10.88 -9.99 2.10
C THR A 44 9.78 -9.66 1.10
N ASP A 45 8.87 -10.60 0.89
CA ASP A 45 7.68 -10.39 0.04
C ASP A 45 6.59 -9.60 0.76
N VAL A 46 6.78 -9.28 2.05
CA VAL A 46 5.83 -8.51 2.85
C VAL A 46 6.23 -7.03 2.85
N TYR A 47 5.40 -6.20 2.21
CA TYR A 47 5.64 -4.76 2.08
C TYR A 47 4.83 -3.89 3.05
N LEU A 48 3.74 -4.42 3.59
CA LEU A 48 2.77 -3.72 4.42
C LEU A 48 2.40 -4.58 5.62
N VAL A 49 2.53 -4.03 6.82
CA VAL A 49 2.11 -4.68 8.06
C VAL A 49 1.38 -3.69 8.94
N LEU A 50 0.15 -4.02 9.36
CA LEU A 50 -0.55 -3.28 10.40
C LEU A 50 -0.32 -3.98 11.74
N THR A 51 0.41 -3.32 12.64
CA THR A 51 0.73 -3.89 13.96
C THR A 51 -0.30 -3.47 14.98
N ALA A 52 -0.71 -4.41 15.84
CA ALA A 52 -1.49 -4.10 17.03
C ALA A 52 -0.57 -3.63 18.17
N THR A 53 -1.14 -2.92 19.13
CA THR A 53 -0.42 -2.52 20.36
C THR A 53 -0.26 -3.67 21.35
N GLU A 54 -1.21 -4.61 21.35
CA GLU A 54 -1.23 -5.78 22.22
C GLU A 54 -1.17 -7.08 21.39
N ALA A 55 -0.93 -8.21 22.06
CA ALA A 55 -0.94 -9.51 21.41
C ALA A 55 -2.36 -9.87 20.98
N VAL A 56 -2.58 -10.04 19.66
CA VAL A 56 -3.91 -10.27 19.06
C VAL A 56 -4.19 -11.73 18.68
N ASP A 57 -3.23 -12.63 18.92
CA ASP A 57 -3.28 -14.09 18.68
C ASP A 57 -4.10 -14.49 17.44
N LYS A 58 -3.65 -14.02 16.26
CA LYS A 58 -4.31 -14.26 14.97
C LYS A 58 -3.54 -15.30 14.18
N GLU A 59 -4.20 -16.42 13.88
CA GLU A 59 -3.67 -17.44 12.98
C GLU A 59 -3.56 -16.94 11.53
N THR A 60 -4.55 -16.15 11.06
CA THR A 60 -4.58 -15.61 9.70
C THR A 60 -4.26 -14.12 9.70
N ILE A 61 -3.15 -13.77 9.05
CA ILE A 61 -2.64 -12.39 8.95
C ILE A 61 -2.57 -11.85 7.51
N PHE A 62 -2.92 -12.68 6.52
CA PHE A 62 -2.97 -12.30 5.11
C PHE A 62 -4.41 -12.02 4.71
N LEU A 63 -4.57 -11.10 3.76
CA LEU A 63 -5.86 -10.87 3.11
C LEU A 63 -6.14 -12.07 2.20
N SER A 64 -7.35 -12.63 2.27
CA SER A 64 -7.79 -13.64 1.31
C SER A 64 -7.87 -13.00 -0.08
N GLU A 65 -7.33 -13.69 -1.09
CA GLU A 65 -7.42 -13.31 -2.52
C GLU A 65 -8.86 -13.46 -3.04
N ASN A 66 -9.80 -12.68 -2.51
CA ASN A 66 -11.11 -12.57 -3.11
C ASN A 66 -11.02 -11.47 -4.17
N THR A 67 -10.68 -11.84 -5.40
CA THR A 67 -10.47 -10.96 -6.56
C THR A 67 -11.74 -10.26 -7.06
N ALA A 68 -12.85 -10.33 -6.30
CA ALA A 68 -14.15 -9.82 -6.70
C ALA A 68 -14.26 -8.28 -6.68
N ASP A 69 -13.39 -7.58 -5.93
CA ASP A 69 -13.49 -6.13 -5.71
C ASP A 69 -12.22 -5.34 -6.07
N LEU A 70 -11.23 -5.97 -6.73
CA LEU A 70 -10.10 -5.20 -7.26
C LEU A 70 -10.61 -4.43 -8.49
N PRO A 71 -10.54 -3.09 -8.51
CA PRO A 71 -10.87 -2.35 -9.72
C PRO A 71 -9.95 -2.85 -10.83
N GLU A 72 -10.55 -3.32 -11.91
CA GLU A 72 -9.85 -3.65 -13.14
C GLU A 72 -8.93 -2.47 -13.47
N LYS A 73 -7.64 -2.73 -13.57
CA LYS A 73 -6.62 -1.70 -13.76
C LYS A 73 -6.92 -1.04 -15.11
N GLU A 74 -7.62 0.09 -15.10
CA GLU A 74 -7.90 0.86 -16.31
C GLU A 74 -6.56 1.20 -16.98
N GLU A 75 -6.25 0.48 -18.06
CA GLU A 75 -5.20 0.84 -18.99
C GLU A 75 -5.66 2.07 -19.77
N GLU A 76 -5.57 3.25 -19.16
CA GLU A 76 -5.98 4.46 -19.84
C GLU A 76 -4.88 5.53 -19.89
N GLN A 77 -4.70 6.04 -21.12
CA GLN A 77 -4.13 7.34 -21.50
C GLN A 77 -2.69 7.42 -22.05
N LYS A 78 -2.17 6.40 -22.74
CA LYS A 78 -1.05 6.63 -23.69
C LYS A 78 -1.48 7.19 -25.07
N ASN A 79 -2.78 7.19 -25.40
CA ASN A 79 -3.26 7.53 -26.75
C ASN A 79 -3.79 8.96 -26.96
N LEU A 80 -3.77 9.84 -25.95
CA LEU A 80 -4.25 11.23 -26.10
C LEU A 80 -3.16 12.29 -26.32
N PHE A 81 -1.89 11.98 -26.03
CA PHE A 81 -0.78 12.93 -26.18
C PHE A 81 -0.17 12.96 -27.60
N TYR A 82 -0.34 11.91 -28.41
CA TYR A 82 0.31 11.80 -29.74
C TYR A 82 -0.42 12.49 -30.90
N LYS A 83 -1.62 13.06 -30.68
CA LYS A 83 -2.36 13.74 -31.75
C LYS A 83 -1.93 15.19 -32.02
N LYS A 84 -0.98 15.76 -31.26
CA LYS A 84 -0.56 17.17 -31.42
C LYS A 84 0.65 17.41 -32.35
N TYR A 85 1.35 16.36 -32.82
CA TYR A 85 2.60 16.53 -33.60
C TYR A 85 2.59 15.91 -35.00
N LYS A 86 1.40 15.68 -35.59
CA LYS A 86 1.30 15.22 -36.97
C LYS A 86 0.50 16.22 -37.83
N THR A 87 1.06 17.41 -37.95
CA THR A 87 0.79 18.33 -39.06
C THR A 87 2.13 18.73 -39.65
N PHE A 88 2.56 18.02 -40.68
CA PHE A 88 3.48 18.46 -41.74
C PHE A 88 3.18 17.62 -42.97
#